data_AF-A0A1N7G6Y5-F1
#
_entry.id   AF-A0A1N7G6Y5-F1
#
_cell.length_a   1.000
_cell.length_b   1.000
_cell.length_c   1.000
_cell.angle_alpha   90.00
_cell.angle_beta   90.00
_cell.angle_gamma   90.00
#
_symmetry.space_group_name_H-M   'P 1'
#
loop_
_entity.id
_entity.type
_entity.pdbx_description
1 polymer ?
#
loop_
_entity_poly.entity_id
_entity_poly.type
_entity_poly.pdbx_seq_one_letter_code
_entity_poly.pdbx_strand_id
1 'polypeptide(L)' 'MQYQVIKQHFGDQQYFDGDIRVVNDPDHAKSLIDGGLIAPIDTKAKPKAKAKAETPENKAETVENKADA' A
#
# COMPACT_ATOMS: atom_id res chain seq x y z
N MET A 1 12.18 -8.13 4.96
CA MET A 1 12.52 -8.26 3.52
C MET A 1 11.66 -7.29 2.71
N GLN A 2 12.13 -6.84 1.54
CA GLN A 2 11.39 -5.89 0.71
C GLN A 2 10.66 -6.62 -0.43
N TYR A 3 9.43 -6.20 -0.70
CA TYR A 3 8.55 -6.79 -1.70
C TYR A 3 7.89 -5.68 -2.54
N GLN A 4 7.67 -5.95 -3.82
CA GLN A 4 6.93 -5.08 -4.71
C GLN A 4 5.46 -5.47 -4.67
N VAL A 5 4.57 -4.50 -4.48
CA VAL A 5 3.13 -4.69 -4.64
C VAL A 5 2.83 -4.88 -6.13
N ILE A 6 2.19 -5.99 -6.46
CA ILE A 6 1.82 -6.34 -7.85
C ILE A 6 0.31 -6.21 -8.10
N LYS A 7 -0.46 -5.97 -7.04
CA LYS A 7 -1.91 -5.79 -7.10
C LYS A 7 -2.33 -4.67 -6.17
N GLN A 8 -3.04 -3.71 -6.73
CA GLN A 8 -3.62 -2.62 -5.98
C GLN A 8 -4.73 -3.13 -5.05
N HIS A 9 -4.70 -2.71 -3.79
CA HIS A 9 -5.69 -3.08 -2.78
C HIS A 9 -6.02 -1.89 -1.88
N PHE A 10 -7.31 -1.64 -1.72
CA PHE A 10 -7.85 -0.57 -0.89
C PHE A 10 -8.71 -1.20 0.20
N GLY A 11 -8.12 -1.42 1.37
CA GLY A 11 -8.79 -1.88 2.57
C GLY A 11 -8.23 -1.14 3.77
N ASP A 12 -8.10 -1.81 4.91
CA ASP A 12 -7.44 -1.26 6.10
C ASP A 12 -5.99 -0.82 5.83
N GLN A 13 -5.33 -1.52 4.91
CA GLN A 13 -4.02 -1.14 4.40
C GLN A 13 -4.10 -0.86 2.90
N GLN A 14 -3.54 0.29 2.52
CA GLN A 14 -3.54 0.75 1.15
C GLN A 14 -2.28 0.26 0.43
N TYR A 15 -2.46 -0.62 -0.56
CA TYR A 15 -1.40 -1.15 -1.40
C TYR A 15 -1.54 -0.57 -2.81
N PHE A 16 -0.48 0.03 -3.32
CA PHE A 16 -0.46 0.59 -4.67
C PHE A 16 0.37 -0.27 -5.59
N ASP A 17 -0.13 -0.52 -6.81
CA ASP A 17 0.64 -1.24 -7.82
C ASP A 17 2.02 -0.59 -8.03
N GLY A 18 3.07 -1.39 -7.93
CA GLY A 18 4.46 -0.96 -8.06
C GLY A 18 5.11 -0.39 -6.80
N ASP A 19 4.38 -0.25 -5.69
CA ASP A 19 4.91 0.23 -4.40
C ASP A 19 5.86 -0.79 -3.76
N ILE A 20 6.81 -0.30 -2.95
CA ILE A 20 7.77 -1.16 -2.23
C ILE A 20 7.40 -1.22 -0.75
N ARG A 21 7.10 -2.43 -0.27
CA ARG A 21 6.76 -2.71 1.12
C ARG A 21 7.85 -3.51 1.82
N VAL A 22 8.18 -3.09 3.04
CA VAL A 22 9.04 -3.85 3.94
C VAL A 22 8.15 -4.74 4.79
N VAL A 23 8.27 -6.06 4.63
CA VAL A 23 7.60 -7.04 5.48
C VAL A 23 8.66 -7.76 6.29
N ASN A 24 8.60 -7.63 7.61
CA ASN A 24 9.59 -8.24 8.51
C ASN A 24 9.26 -9.70 8.84
N ASP A 25 8.00 -10.09 8.70
CA ASP A 25 7.50 -11.42 9.01
C ASP A 25 7.45 -12.32 7.75
N PRO A 26 8.14 -13.46 7.74
CA PRO A 26 8.23 -14.34 6.56
C PRO A 26 6.92 -15.07 6.25
N ASP A 27 6.14 -15.47 7.26
CA ASP A 27 4.88 -16.19 7.09
C ASP A 27 3.78 -15.26 6.52
N HIS A 28 3.75 -14.02 7.01
CA HIS A 28 2.90 -12.98 6.47
C HIS A 28 3.29 -12.65 5.03
N ALA A 29 4.58 -12.48 4.74
CA ALA A 29 5.05 -12.25 3.37
C ALA A 29 4.64 -13.38 2.43
N LYS A 30 4.77 -14.65 2.85
CA LYS A 30 4.35 -15.81 2.07
C LYS A 30 2.85 -15.77 1.77
N SER A 31 2.02 -15.43 2.76
CA SER A 31 0.57 -15.31 2.58
C SER A 31 0.19 -14.23 1.57
N LEU A 32 0.90 -13.08 1.59
CA LEU A 32 0.69 -11.98 0.64
C LEU A 32 1.18 -12.34 -0.78
N ILE A 33 2.23 -13.14 -0.91
CA ILE A 33 2.71 -13.68 -2.19
C ILE A 33 1.72 -14.70 -2.75
N ASP A 34 1.25 -15.63 -1.93
CA ASP A 34 0.27 -16.65 -2.30
C ASP A 34 -1.06 -16.03 -2.74
N GLY A 35 -1.48 -14.96 -2.04
CA GLY A 35 -2.63 -14.13 -2.41
C GLY A 35 -2.41 -13.22 -3.62
N GLY A 36 -1.22 -13.20 -4.20
CA GLY A 36 -0.87 -12.38 -5.37
C GLY A 36 -0.94 -10.86 -5.11
N LEU A 37 -0.71 -10.43 -3.86
CA LEU A 37 -0.69 -9.01 -3.49
C LEU A 37 0.71 -8.41 -3.68
N ILE A 38 1.75 -9.15 -3.26
CA ILE A 38 3.15 -8.73 -3.34
C ILE A 38 4.02 -9.81 -4.02
N ALA A 39 5.18 -9.40 -4.52
CA ALA A 39 6.20 -10.28 -5.09
C ALA A 39 7.59 -9.88 -4.59
N PRO A 40 8.56 -10.81 -4.52
CA PRO A 40 9.95 -10.47 -4.22
C PRO A 40 10.49 -9.49 -5.26
N ILE A 41 11.18 -8.44 -4.79
CA ILE A 41 11.79 -7.46 -5.69
C ILE A 41 13.00 -8.11 -6.34
N ASP A 42 12.88 -8.46 -7.62
CA ASP A 42 14.05 -8.78 -8.41
C ASP A 42 14.82 -7.48 -8.63
N THR A 43 16.02 -7.36 -8.07
CA THR A 43 16.85 -6.14 -8.10
C THR A 43 17.26 -5.70 -9.52
N LYS A 44 16.83 -6.42 -10.57
CA LYS A 44 16.99 -6.06 -11.98
C LYS A 44 15.74 -5.43 -12.62
N ALA A 45 14.58 -5.53 -11.98
CA ALA A 45 13.34 -4.94 -12.49
C ALA A 45 13.23 -3.48 -12.04
N LYS A 46 13.71 -2.57 -12.89
CA LYS A 46 13.49 -1.12 -12.79
C LYS A 46 12.01 -0.88 -12.45
N PRO A 47 11.66 -0.18 -11.35
CA PRO A 47 10.27 0.03 -10.98
C PRO A 47 9.61 0.72 -12.17
N LYS A 48 8.66 0.04 -12.82
CA LYS A 48 7.73 0.71 -13.72
C LYS A 48 6.81 1.51 -12.81
N ALA A 49 7.31 2.65 -12.34
CA ALA A 49 6.51 3.69 -11.73
C ALA A 49 5.53 4.15 -12.80
N LYS A 50 4.38 3.48 -12.88
CA LYS A 50 3.19 4.09 -13.46
C LYS A 50 2.78 5.14 -12.46
N ALA A 51 3.14 6.38 -12.80
CA ALA A 51 2.87 7.55 -11.99
C ALA A 51 1.38 7.66 -11.63
N LYS A 52 1.17 8.31 -10.47
CA LYS A 52 -0.09 8.78 -9.88
C LYS A 52 -0.92 7.72 -9.13
N ALA A 53 -0.56 7.52 -7.86
CA ALA A 53 -1.57 7.71 -6.84
C ALA A 53 -1.25 9.02 -6.13
N GLU A 54 -2.11 10.02 -6.33
CA GLU A 54 -2.27 11.11 -5.38
C GLU A 54 -2.23 10.51 -3.97
N THR A 55 -1.44 11.14 -3.11
CA THR A 55 -1.64 11.12 -1.67
C THR A 55 -3.12 10.96 -1.36
N PRO A 56 -3.56 10.10 -0.42
CA PRO A 56 -4.82 10.37 0.23
C PRO A 56 -4.64 11.74 0.87
N GLU A 57 -5.09 12.78 0.17
CA GLU A 57 -5.50 14.03 0.77
C GLU A 57 -6.40 13.57 1.91
N ASN A 58 -5.90 13.74 3.13
CA ASN A 58 -6.67 13.48 4.33
C ASN A 58 -7.82 14.49 4.32
N LYS A 59 -8.85 14.19 3.54
CA LYS A 59 -10.12 14.88 3.54
C LYS A 59 -10.93 14.27 4.69
N ALA A 60 -10.47 14.53 5.91
CA ALA A 60 -11.34 14.61 7.05
C ALA A 60 -11.98 16.01 7.07
N GLU A 61 -12.80 16.31 6.06
CA GLU A 61 -13.99 17.15 6.26
C GLU A 61 -15.11 16.12 6.44
N THR A 62 -15.89 16.07 7.53
CA THR A 62 -16.91 17.02 8.00
C THR A 62 -17.30 16.55 9.42
N VAL A 63 -17.52 17.38 10.46
CA VAL A 63 -18.80 18.05 10.81
C VAL A 63 -18.59 18.90 12.08
N GLU A 64 -19.10 20.14 12.02
CA GLU A 64 -19.37 21.06 13.14
C GLU A 64 -20.03 20.39 14.34
N ASN A 65 -19.61 20.75 15.56
CA ASN A 65 -20.56 20.87 16.65
C ASN A 65 -20.28 22.16 17.44
N LYS A 66 -21.15 23.15 17.23
CA LYS A 66 -21.38 24.29 18.13
C LYS A 66 -21.92 23.77 19.47
N ALA A 67 -21.31 24.22 20.57
CA ALA A 67 -21.88 24.46 21.90
C ALA A 67 -20.68 24.84 22.79
N ASP A 68 -20.40 26.10 23.12
CA ASP A 68 -21.17 26.99 23.99
C ASP A 68 -21.81 26.27 25.18
N ALA A 69 -21.10 26.29 26.31
CA ALA A 69 -21.61 26.25 27.67
C ALA A 69 -20.56 26.88 28.60
#